data_AF-A0A6P1MIB6-F1
#
_entry.id   AF-A0A6P1MIB6-F1
#
_cell.length_a   1.000
_cell.length_b   1.000
_cell.length_c   1.000
_cell.angle_alpha   90.00
_cell.angle_beta   90.00
_cell.angle_gamma   90.00
#
_symmetry.space_group_name_H-M   'P 1'
#
loop_
_entity.id
_entity.type
_entity.pdbx_description
1 polymer ?
#
loop_
_entity_poly.entity_id
_entity_poly.type
_entity_poly.pdbx_seq_one_letter_code
_entity_poly.pdbx_strand_id
1 'polypeptide(L)'
;MIKFCMPELPEKYWVNNLTYKCESCGSTFEVLIPNGNDIVKFKEINGSEIRWLPTFSKGGYIDLMTKIIEGHKLNDSIDMKKATLFISKLQGYIEKSSHGNGFELSVDKRICPQCNSENLKIIQENVLVNPELQWLKILCDLLK
;
A
#
# COMPACT_ATOMS: atom_id res chain seq x y z
N MET A 1 -13.00 -6.29 -22.97
CA MET A 1 -12.66 -5.01 -22.30
C MET A 1 -12.15 -5.35 -20.92
N ILE A 2 -10.95 -4.91 -20.55
CA ILE A 2 -10.40 -5.17 -19.22
C ILE A 2 -11.16 -4.30 -18.22
N LYS A 3 -11.70 -4.91 -17.15
CA LYS A 3 -12.47 -4.21 -16.11
C LYS A 3 -11.79 -4.38 -14.76
N PHE A 4 -11.58 -3.27 -14.07
CA PHE A 4 -11.07 -3.24 -12.69
C PHE A 4 -12.19 -2.90 -11.71
N CYS A 5 -12.15 -3.54 -10.55
CA CYS A 5 -13.15 -3.49 -9.50
C CYS A 5 -12.47 -3.16 -8.16
N MET A 6 -13.24 -2.59 -7.26
CA MET A 6 -12.80 -2.35 -5.88
C MET A 6 -12.76 -3.67 -5.11
N PRO A 7 -11.75 -3.88 -4.25
CA PRO A 7 -11.80 -4.95 -3.26
C PRO A 7 -12.91 -4.65 -2.25
N GLU A 8 -13.30 -5.67 -1.50
CA GLU A 8 -14.18 -5.50 -0.33
C GLU A 8 -13.42 -4.71 0.74
N LEU A 9 -13.93 -3.54 1.11
CA LEU A 9 -13.26 -2.68 2.09
C LEU A 9 -13.61 -3.09 3.51
N PRO A 10 -12.67 -3.04 4.46
CA PRO A 10 -12.98 -3.30 5.86
C PRO A 10 -13.92 -2.21 6.40
N GLU A 11 -14.86 -2.60 7.26
CA GLU A 11 -15.79 -1.66 7.91
C GLU A 11 -15.04 -0.60 8.72
N LYS A 12 -13.88 -0.97 9.28
CA LYS A 12 -13.04 -0.10 10.10
C LYS A 12 -11.57 -0.36 9.85
N TYR A 13 -10.78 0.71 9.75
CA TYR A 13 -9.33 0.66 9.63
C TYR A 13 -8.72 1.96 10.18
N TRP A 14 -7.43 1.89 10.51
CA TRP A 14 -6.70 3.01 11.09
C TRP A 14 -5.43 3.33 10.31
N VAL A 15 -5.10 4.62 10.26
CA VAL A 15 -3.89 5.14 9.63
C VAL A 15 -3.26 6.15 10.58
N ASN A 16 -1.94 6.05 10.76
CA ASN A 16 -1.18 7.10 11.41
C ASN A 16 -0.86 8.18 10.38
N ASN A 17 -1.27 9.43 10.64
CA ASN A 17 -0.78 10.59 9.93
C ASN A 17 0.36 11.23 10.73
N LEU A 18 1.58 11.09 10.21
CA LEU A 18 2.79 11.65 10.81
C LEU A 18 3.23 12.89 10.06
N THR A 19 3.35 14.01 10.77
CA THR A 19 3.95 15.23 10.23
C THR A 19 5.42 15.26 10.61
N TYR A 20 6.30 15.22 9.62
CA TYR A 20 7.74 15.35 9.77
C TYR A 20 8.20 16.77 9.47
N LYS A 21 9.19 17.24 10.23
CA LYS A 21 10.04 18.38 9.89
C LYS A 21 11.44 17.86 9.57
N CYS A 22 11.94 18.17 8.38
CA CYS A 22 13.34 17.90 8.04
C CYS A 22 14.24 18.93 8.74
N GLU A 23 15.20 18.46 9.52
CA GLU A 23 16.13 19.35 10.21
C GLU A 23 17.22 19.89 9.26
N SER A 24 17.46 19.22 8.13
CA SER A 24 18.46 19.65 7.14
C SER A 24 17.99 20.79 6.25
N CYS A 25 16.74 20.76 5.76
CA CYS A 25 16.21 21.79 4.84
C CYS A 25 14.98 22.52 5.38
N GLY A 26 14.53 22.21 6.61
CA GLY A 26 13.41 22.87 7.27
C GLY A 26 12.02 22.50 6.74
N SER A 27 11.92 21.70 5.68
CA SER A 27 10.63 21.38 5.05
C SER A 27 9.75 20.51 5.96
N THR A 28 8.46 20.78 5.93
CA THR A 28 7.44 19.98 6.62
C THR A 28 6.67 19.15 5.61
N PHE A 29 6.41 17.88 5.92
CA PHE A 29 5.62 16.99 5.07
C PHE A 29 4.89 15.92 5.89
N GLU A 30 3.79 15.40 5.33
CA GLU A 30 2.97 14.38 5.96
C GLU A 30 3.22 13.01 5.34
N VAL A 31 3.16 11.97 6.18
CA VAL A 31 3.26 10.58 5.76
C VAL A 31 2.15 9.79 6.44
N LEU A 32 1.31 9.17 5.63
CA LEU A 32 0.32 8.20 6.07
C LEU A 32 0.95 6.81 6.18
N ILE A 33 0.79 6.15 7.32
CA ILE A 33 1.34 4.81 7.60
C ILE A 33 0.20 3.91 8.09
N PRO A 34 0.11 2.64 7.63
CA PRO A 34 -0.86 1.70 8.19
C PRO A 34 -0.75 1.62 9.72
N ASN A 35 -1.87 1.69 10.43
CA ASN A 35 -1.91 1.41 11.86
C ASN A 35 -2.57 0.04 12.07
N GLY A 36 -1.75 -0.96 12.40
CA GLY A 36 -2.19 -2.35 12.48
C GLY A 36 -2.11 -3.06 11.14
N ASN A 37 -2.89 -4.14 11.01
CA ASN A 37 -2.80 -5.09 9.89
C ASN A 37 -4.04 -5.07 8.98
N ASP A 38 -4.92 -4.07 9.09
CA ASP A 38 -6.19 -4.06 8.33
C ASP A 38 -5.99 -3.70 6.85
N ILE A 39 -4.96 -2.91 6.57
CA ILE A 39 -4.64 -2.40 5.24
C ILE A 39 -3.14 -2.40 4.99
N VAL A 40 -2.77 -2.46 3.71
CA VAL A 40 -1.41 -2.47 3.21
C VAL A 40 -1.22 -1.29 2.27
N LYS A 41 -0.12 -0.56 2.45
CA LYS A 41 0.22 0.63 1.66
C LYS A 41 1.08 0.25 0.46
N PHE A 42 0.72 0.77 -0.70
CA PHE A 42 1.45 0.63 -1.95
C PHE A 42 1.86 2.00 -2.48
N LYS A 43 3.05 2.07 -3.07
CA LYS A 43 3.58 3.25 -3.73
C LYS A 43 3.82 2.96 -5.20
N GLU A 44 3.50 3.92 -6.04
CA GLU A 44 3.80 3.88 -7.47
C GLU A 44 5.31 3.72 -7.72
N ILE A 45 5.66 2.78 -8.59
CA ILE A 45 7.04 2.59 -9.04
C ILE A 45 7.47 3.83 -9.82
N ASN A 46 8.60 4.44 -9.41
CA ASN A 46 9.13 5.69 -9.97
C ASN A 46 8.19 6.89 -9.89
N GLY A 47 7.20 6.87 -8.98
CA GLY A 47 6.24 7.94 -8.82
C GLY A 47 5.94 8.28 -7.36
N SER A 48 4.82 8.97 -7.17
CA SER A 48 4.37 9.44 -5.85
C SER A 48 2.94 9.02 -5.52
N GLU A 49 2.23 8.39 -6.46
CA GLU A 49 0.86 7.93 -6.22
C GLU A 49 0.86 6.83 -5.14
N ILE A 50 -0.01 6.97 -4.14
CA ILE A 50 -0.17 6.01 -3.05
C ILE A 50 -1.54 5.36 -3.19
N ARG A 51 -1.57 4.04 -3.17
CA ARG A 51 -2.81 3.27 -3.12
C ARG A 51 -2.77 2.26 -1.97
N TRP A 52 -3.94 1.86 -1.52
CA TRP A 52 -4.10 0.98 -0.37
C TRP A 52 -4.84 -0.29 -0.74
N LEU A 53 -4.61 -1.34 0.01
CA LEU A 53 -5.26 -2.62 -0.18
C LEU A 53 -5.70 -3.18 1.18
N PRO A 54 -6.94 -3.66 1.34
CA PRO A 54 -7.33 -4.42 2.53
C PRO A 54 -6.43 -5.65 2.73
N THR A 55 -6.24 -6.11 3.96
CA THR A 55 -5.42 -7.31 4.18
C THR A 55 -6.22 -8.61 4.05
N PHE A 56 -7.40 -8.70 4.68
CA PHE A 56 -8.09 -9.98 4.92
C PHE A 56 -9.38 -10.22 4.13
N SER A 57 -9.96 -9.21 3.51
CA SER A 57 -11.26 -9.29 2.81
C SER A 57 -11.13 -9.81 1.37
N LYS A 58 -12.26 -9.99 0.67
CA LYS A 58 -12.26 -10.38 -0.75
C LYS A 58 -11.52 -9.35 -1.61
N GLY A 59 -10.51 -9.79 -2.35
CA GLY A 59 -9.63 -8.89 -3.09
C GLY A 59 -8.57 -8.19 -2.22
N GLY A 60 -8.47 -8.53 -0.94
CA GLY A 60 -7.40 -8.08 -0.06
C GLY A 60 -6.09 -8.83 -0.30
N TYR A 61 -5.01 -8.35 0.33
CA TYR A 61 -3.64 -8.83 0.16
C TYR A 61 -3.53 -10.36 0.29
N ILE A 62 -4.14 -10.93 1.32
CA ILE A 62 -4.05 -12.36 1.61
C ILE A 62 -4.91 -13.18 0.63
N ASP A 63 -6.14 -12.75 0.33
CA ASP A 63 -6.99 -13.37 -0.69
C ASP A 63 -6.28 -13.41 -2.05
N LEU A 64 -5.74 -12.27 -2.48
CA LEU A 64 -5.00 -12.18 -3.73
C LEU A 64 -3.74 -13.06 -3.72
N MET A 65 -3.03 -13.15 -2.60
CA MET A 65 -1.84 -14.00 -2.51
C MET A 65 -2.20 -15.47 -2.72
N THR A 66 -3.27 -15.96 -2.09
CA THR A 66 -3.75 -17.35 -2.27
C THR A 66 -4.22 -17.64 -3.70
N LYS A 67 -4.77 -16.64 -4.41
CA LYS A 67 -5.21 -16.79 -5.81
C LYS A 67 -4.06 -16.72 -6.82
N ILE A 68 -3.04 -15.90 -6.56
CA ILE A 68 -1.96 -15.60 -7.51
C ILE A 68 -0.76 -16.53 -7.33
N ILE A 69 -0.47 -16.92 -6.09
CA ILE A 69 0.64 -17.82 -5.77
C ILE A 69 0.13 -19.25 -5.70
N GLU A 70 0.46 -20.03 -6.71
CA GLU A 70 0.10 -21.44 -6.81
C GLU A 70 0.55 -22.21 -5.55
N GLY A 71 -0.39 -22.96 -4.97
CA GLY A 71 -0.15 -23.77 -3.78
C GLY A 71 -0.08 -23.00 -2.46
N HIS A 72 -0.15 -21.66 -2.47
CA HIS A 72 -0.18 -20.86 -1.23
C HIS A 72 -1.53 -20.97 -0.55
N LYS A 73 -1.51 -21.28 0.75
CA LYS A 73 -2.69 -21.34 1.61
C LYS A 73 -2.73 -20.15 2.56
N LEU A 74 -3.94 -19.85 3.05
CA LEU A 74 -4.23 -18.72 3.94
C LEU A 74 -3.27 -18.58 5.14
N ASN A 75 -2.84 -19.71 5.72
CA ASN A 75 -2.02 -19.75 6.94
C ASN A 75 -0.54 -20.01 6.65
N ASP A 76 -0.13 -20.07 5.38
CA ASP A 76 1.26 -20.27 5.05
C ASP A 76 2.08 -19.03 5.43
N SER A 77 3.30 -19.24 5.93
CA SER A 77 4.22 -18.14 6.15
C SER A 77 4.54 -17.42 4.85
N ILE A 78 4.58 -16.08 4.94
CA ILE A 78 4.95 -15.19 3.85
C ILE A 78 6.38 -14.73 4.13
N ASP A 79 7.35 -15.41 3.50
CA ASP A 79 8.73 -14.95 3.49
C ASP A 79 8.93 -13.85 2.43
N MET A 80 10.11 -13.23 2.46
CA MET A 80 10.47 -12.16 1.53
C MET A 80 10.40 -12.62 0.07
N LYS A 81 10.78 -13.86 -0.24
CA LYS A 81 10.79 -14.40 -1.61
C LYS A 81 9.37 -14.55 -2.15
N LYS A 82 8.44 -15.08 -1.33
CA LYS A 82 7.01 -15.19 -1.67
C LYS A 82 6.39 -13.80 -1.81
N ALA A 83 6.69 -12.87 -0.91
CA ALA A 83 6.22 -11.49 -1.01
C ALA A 83 6.68 -10.84 -2.32
N THR A 84 7.96 -10.93 -2.67
CA THR A 84 8.48 -10.39 -3.93
C THR A 84 7.81 -11.02 -5.16
N LEU A 85 7.66 -12.36 -5.17
CA LEU A 85 6.98 -13.06 -6.27
C LEU A 85 5.52 -12.62 -6.40
N PHE A 86 4.82 -12.49 -5.28
CA PHE A 86 3.44 -12.01 -5.24
C PHE A 86 3.32 -10.61 -5.82
N ILE A 87 4.13 -9.65 -5.36
CA ILE A 87 4.10 -8.28 -5.85
C ILE A 87 4.40 -8.19 -7.34
N SER A 88 5.36 -8.99 -7.83
CA SER A 88 5.66 -9.08 -9.26
C SER A 88 4.47 -9.58 -10.08
N LYS A 89 3.83 -10.68 -9.66
CA LYS A 89 2.65 -11.22 -10.35
C LYS A 89 1.43 -10.31 -10.23
N LEU A 90 1.23 -9.68 -9.08
CA LEU A 90 0.12 -8.75 -8.81
C LEU A 90 0.04 -7.62 -9.84
N GLN A 91 1.16 -7.19 -10.41
CA GLN A 91 1.20 -6.14 -11.44
C GLN A 91 0.33 -6.42 -12.67
N GLY A 92 0.07 -7.69 -12.99
CA GLY A 92 -0.80 -8.10 -14.10
C GLY A 92 -2.29 -8.03 -13.78
N TYR A 93 -2.64 -7.83 -12.50
CA TYR A 93 -4.02 -7.89 -12.01
C TYR A 93 -4.52 -6.57 -11.42
N ILE A 94 -3.68 -5.54 -11.35
CA ILE A 94 -4.03 -4.23 -10.78
C ILE A 94 -4.12 -3.15 -11.85
N GLU A 95 -5.00 -2.18 -11.61
CA GLU A 95 -5.06 -0.96 -12.42
C GLU A 95 -3.74 -0.19 -12.29
N LYS A 96 -3.18 0.24 -13.42
CA LYS A 96 -1.96 1.06 -13.42
C LYS A 96 -2.24 2.44 -12.82
N SER A 97 -1.16 3.12 -12.42
CA SER A 97 -1.22 4.52 -12.01
C SER A 97 -1.67 5.42 -13.16
N SER A 98 -1.92 6.69 -12.84
CA SER A 98 -2.16 7.74 -13.83
C SER A 98 -1.04 7.89 -14.87
N HIS A 99 0.19 7.50 -14.52
CA HIS A 99 1.37 7.50 -15.41
C HIS A 99 1.62 6.15 -16.12
N GLY A 100 0.74 5.17 -15.95
CA GLY A 100 0.91 3.83 -16.53
C GLY A 100 1.85 2.91 -15.74
N ASN A 101 2.30 3.33 -14.56
CA ASN A 101 3.23 2.56 -13.72
C ASN A 101 2.51 1.52 -12.86
N GLY A 102 3.30 0.53 -12.43
CA GLY A 102 2.88 -0.42 -11.41
C GLY A 102 3.02 0.14 -9.99
N PHE A 103 2.74 -0.72 -9.01
CA PHE A 103 2.81 -0.38 -7.60
C PHE A 103 3.66 -1.39 -6.82
N GLU A 104 4.51 -0.92 -5.93
CA GLU A 104 5.27 -1.76 -5.00
C GLU A 104 4.78 -1.58 -3.56
N LEU A 105 5.11 -2.54 -2.69
CA LEU A 105 4.86 -2.38 -1.26
C LEU A 105 5.66 -1.19 -0.74
N SER A 106 4.96 -0.25 -0.09
CA SER A 106 5.61 0.90 0.53
C SER A 106 6.32 0.45 1.80
N VAL A 107 7.64 0.34 1.75
CA VAL A 107 8.46 0.47 2.95
C VAL A 107 8.49 1.95 3.32
N ASP A 108 7.93 2.31 4.48
CA ASP A 108 7.86 3.69 4.97
C ASP A 108 9.26 4.24 5.32
N LYS A 109 10.07 4.46 4.29
CA LYS A 109 11.39 5.07 4.39
C LYS A 109 11.22 6.51 4.87
N ARG A 110 11.79 6.79 6.04
CA ARG A 110 11.78 8.10 6.68
C ARG A 110 12.81 9.01 6.01
N ILE A 111 12.50 9.49 4.81
CA ILE A 111 13.39 10.34 4.00
C ILE A 111 12.65 11.63 3.63
N CYS A 112 13.33 12.77 3.74
CA CYS A 112 12.82 14.06 3.30
C CYS A 112 12.62 14.09 1.77
N PRO A 113 11.43 14.39 1.24
CA PRO A 113 11.19 14.43 -0.20
C PRO A 113 11.92 15.58 -0.91
N GLN A 114 12.34 16.61 -0.17
CA GLN A 114 13.01 17.80 -0.73
C GLN A 114 14.53 17.66 -0.85
N CYS A 115 15.20 17.03 0.13
CA CYS A 115 16.66 16.98 0.20
C CYS A 115 17.23 15.58 0.43
N ASN A 116 16.38 14.55 0.47
CA ASN A 116 16.73 13.15 0.75
C ASN A 116 17.42 12.92 2.10
N SER A 117 17.37 13.88 3.02
CA SER A 117 17.88 13.71 4.39
C SER A 117 17.01 12.76 5.19
N GLU A 118 17.66 11.89 5.96
CA GLU A 118 17.03 11.04 6.98
C GLU A 118 16.90 11.77 8.34
N ASN A 119 17.49 12.96 8.48
CA ASN A 119 17.38 13.75 9.70
C ASN A 119 16.01 14.42 9.80
N LEU A 120 15.05 13.67 10.34
CA LEU A 120 13.65 14.02 10.43
C LEU A 120 13.16 13.98 11.88
N LYS A 121 12.43 15.02 12.28
CA LYS A 121 11.72 15.08 13.55
C LYS A 121 10.22 14.94 13.33
N ILE A 122 9.58 14.01 14.03
CA ILE A 122 8.12 13.98 14.11
C ILE A 122 7.68 15.17 14.96
N ILE A 123 6.85 16.04 14.38
CA ILE A 123 6.31 17.22 15.08
C ILE A 123 4.82 17.06 15.40
N GLN A 124 4.13 16.13 14.74
CA GLN A 124 2.74 15.78 15.02
C GLN A 124 2.47 14.33 14.64
N GLU A 125 1.62 13.67 15.42
CA GLU A 125 1.14 12.32 15.18
C GLU A 125 -0.36 12.26 15.50
N ASN A 126 -1.16 11.86 14.52
CA ASN A 126 -2.60 11.64 14.70
C ASN A 126 -2.98 10.23 14.23
N VAL A 127 -3.87 9.59 14.96
CA VAL A 127 -4.51 8.35 14.50
C VAL A 127 -5.83 8.70 13.83
N LEU A 128 -5.95 8.38 12.54
CA LEU A 128 -7.16 8.59 11.75
C LEU A 128 -7.97 7.30 11.68
N VAL A 129 -9.29 7.40 11.87
CA VAL A 129 -10.24 6.29 11.72
C VAL A 129 -10.95 6.44 10.39
N ASN A 130 -10.87 5.42 9.53
CA ASN A 130 -11.48 5.39 8.20
C ASN A 130 -11.23 6.65 7.35
N PRO A 131 -9.99 7.18 7.24
CA PRO A 131 -9.73 8.34 6.39
C PRO A 131 -10.02 8.01 4.92
N GLU A 132 -10.30 9.02 4.09
CA GLU A 132 -10.44 8.80 2.65
C GLU A 132 -9.10 8.36 2.03
N LEU A 133 -9.06 7.16 1.44
CA LEU A 133 -7.88 6.58 0.81
C LEU A 133 -8.15 6.23 -0.66
N GLN A 134 -7.12 6.31 -1.49
CA GLN A 134 -7.15 5.71 -2.83
C GLN A 134 -6.87 4.22 -2.73
N TRP A 135 -7.74 3.39 -3.29
CA TRP A 135 -7.61 1.94 -3.22
C TRP A 135 -7.04 1.35 -4.50
N LEU A 136 -6.26 0.28 -4.38
CA LEU A 136 -5.86 -0.54 -5.51
C LEU A 136 -7.10 -1.23 -6.08
N LYS A 137 -7.39 -0.95 -7.35
CA LYS A 137 -8.42 -1.68 -8.10
C LYS A 137 -7.82 -2.93 -8.72
N ILE A 138 -8.56 -4.03 -8.63
CA ILE A 138 -8.15 -5.37 -9.05
C ILE A 138 -8.99 -5.79 -10.26
N LEU A 139 -8.44 -6.60 -11.17
CA LEU A 139 -9.22 -7.21 -12.25
C LEU A 139 -10.46 -7.89 -11.68
N CYS A 140 -11.63 -7.52 -12.21
CA CYS A 140 -12.90 -8.00 -11.67
C CYS A 140 -13.02 -9.53 -11.70
N ASP A 141 -12.39 -10.19 -12.69
CA ASP A 141 -12.40 -11.66 -12.79
C ASP A 141 -11.62 -12.33 -11.66
N LEU A 142 -10.59 -11.67 -11.09
CA LEU A 142 -9.87 -12.17 -9.92
C LEU A 142 -10.69 -12.00 -8.62
N LEU A 143 -11.67 -11.11 -8.64
CA LEU A 143 -12.62 -10.88 -7.55
C LEU A 143 -13.91 -11.70 -7.67
N LYS A 144 -14.02 -12.63 -8.62
CA LYS A 144 -15.16 -13.55 -8.71
C LYS A 144 -14.89 -14.78 -7.86
#